data_AF-A0A3P1VSW8-F1
#
_entry.id   AF-A0A3P1VSW8-F1
#
_cell.length_a   1.000
_cell.length_b   1.000
_cell.length_c   1.000
_cell.angle_alpha   90.00
_cell.angle_beta   90.00
_cell.angle_gamma   90.00
#
_symmetry.space_group_name_H-M   'P 1'
#
loop_
_entity.id
_entity.type
_entity.pdbx_description
1 polymer ?
#
loop_
_entity_poly.entity_id
_entity_poly.type
_entity_poly.pdbx_seq_one_letter_code
_entity_poly.pdbx_strand_id
1 'polypeptide(L)'
;MGKVYSKNEIIKIMKEAKSDIKNFYKKEFVNYLGVTSDTKEYYTEIIAEWLLDNFYLFDTIKMISRESSYKVDSHNGIIKDENSNHEEEKIAMELFDYSQNKGVTFDIIGKIIDYQTPLKNVQKDDVGKIDLLAYNEKEKTLKILELKKPDSKETMLRCVLEAYTYLKIVDKDKLLKDFGLPKDTILKTCPFVFVDGEQYKEIQEDRKYLKELMKNLDIEPIYLKGEGVEYKVVK
;
A
#
# COMPACT_ATOMS: atom_id res chain seq x y z
N MET A 1 -28.35 -8.97 5.89
CA MET A 1 -27.61 -7.75 6.29
C MET A 1 -26.53 -8.18 7.26
N GLY A 2 -25.29 -7.73 7.05
CA GLY A 2 -24.18 -8.04 7.95
C GLY A 2 -24.35 -7.39 9.33
N LYS A 3 -23.62 -7.88 10.33
CA LYS A 3 -23.59 -7.26 11.66
C LYS A 3 -23.03 -5.84 11.55
N VAL A 4 -23.74 -4.88 12.15
CA VAL A 4 -23.27 -3.50 12.33
C VAL A 4 -22.77 -3.37 13.77
N TYR A 5 -21.53 -2.92 13.95
CA TYR A 5 -20.87 -2.84 15.24
C TYR A 5 -21.04 -1.45 15.88
N SER A 6 -21.09 -1.41 17.20
CA SER A 6 -20.96 -0.17 17.97
C SER A 6 -19.51 0.29 18.05
N LYS A 7 -19.27 1.56 18.42
CA LYS A 7 -17.92 2.09 18.64
C LYS A 7 -17.13 1.27 19.68
N ASN A 8 -17.79 0.92 20.78
CA ASN A 8 -17.16 0.14 21.85
C ASN A 8 -16.78 -1.28 21.42
N GLU A 9 -17.59 -1.94 20.58
CA GLU A 9 -17.25 -3.25 20.03
C GLU A 9 -16.00 -3.17 19.15
N ILE A 10 -15.89 -2.16 18.28
CA ILE A 10 -14.73 -1.98 17.40
C ILE A 10 -13.46 -1.71 18.22
N ILE A 11 -13.53 -0.85 19.23
CA ILE A 11 -12.40 -0.60 20.13
C ILE A 11 -11.97 -1.89 20.85
N LYS A 12 -12.91 -2.73 21.27
CA LYS A 12 -12.59 -4.02 21.89
C LYS A 12 -11.85 -4.94 20.92
N ILE A 13 -12.35 -5.07 19.68
CA ILE A 13 -11.71 -5.86 18.62
C ILE A 13 -10.28 -5.36 18.35
N MET A 14 -10.06 -4.05 18.27
CA MET A 14 -8.73 -3.47 18.08
C MET A 14 -7.78 -3.81 19.25
N LYS A 15 -8.26 -3.69 20.49
CA LYS A 15 -7.46 -4.01 21.69
C LYS A 15 -7.05 -5.47 21.75
N GLU A 16 -7.87 -6.38 21.23
CA GLU A 16 -7.55 -7.81 21.13
C GLU A 16 -6.56 -8.10 19.98
N ALA A 17 -6.66 -7.37 18.87
CA ALA A 17 -5.81 -7.56 17.69
C ALA A 17 -4.43 -6.86 17.79
N LYS A 18 -4.26 -5.89 18.69
CA LYS A 18 -3.09 -4.99 18.71
C LYS A 18 -1.72 -5.67 18.88
N SER A 19 -1.68 -6.88 19.46
CA SER A 19 -0.43 -7.62 19.66
C SER A 19 0.19 -8.10 18.34
N ASP A 20 -0.60 -8.15 17.27
CA ASP A 20 -0.19 -8.57 15.93
C ASP A 20 -0.29 -7.38 14.95
N ILE A 21 0.34 -6.26 15.31
CA ILE A 21 0.26 -5.01 14.52
C ILE A 21 0.78 -5.20 13.09
N LYS A 22 1.76 -6.10 12.90
CA LYS A 22 2.33 -6.46 11.59
C LYS A 22 1.26 -7.00 10.62
N ASN A 23 0.23 -7.67 11.13
CA ASN A 23 -0.86 -8.20 10.33
C ASN A 23 -2.20 -7.46 10.59
N PHE A 24 -2.15 -6.28 11.21
CA PHE A 24 -3.36 -5.52 11.56
C PHE A 24 -4.16 -5.14 10.32
N TYR A 25 -3.48 -4.72 9.25
CA TYR A 25 -4.10 -4.38 7.97
C TYR A 25 -4.87 -5.54 7.31
N LYS A 26 -4.53 -6.79 7.67
CA LYS A 26 -5.22 -8.01 7.18
C LYS A 26 -6.50 -8.32 7.95
N LYS A 27 -6.76 -7.66 9.09
CA LYS A 27 -7.94 -7.95 9.92
C LYS A 27 -9.18 -7.33 9.27
N GLU A 28 -10.26 -8.10 9.22
CA GLU A 28 -11.49 -7.72 8.51
C GLU A 28 -12.04 -6.35 8.93
N PHE A 29 -11.94 -6.01 10.23
CA PHE A 29 -12.48 -4.76 10.77
C PHE A 29 -11.80 -3.51 10.20
N VAL A 30 -10.56 -3.61 9.71
CA VAL A 30 -9.86 -2.51 9.03
C VAL A 30 -10.53 -2.16 7.70
N ASN A 31 -11.24 -3.13 7.11
CA ASN A 31 -11.97 -2.98 5.85
C ASN A 31 -13.48 -2.78 6.01
N TYR A 32 -13.97 -2.52 7.23
CA TYR A 32 -15.39 -2.27 7.43
C TYR A 32 -15.80 -0.93 6.80
N LEU A 33 -16.86 -0.99 5.99
CA LEU A 33 -17.46 0.17 5.34
C LEU A 33 -18.60 0.75 6.19
N GLY A 34 -18.89 2.03 5.99
CA GLY A 34 -19.98 2.72 6.65
C GLY A 34 -19.68 3.11 8.09
N VAL A 35 -20.73 3.15 8.91
CA VAL A 35 -20.71 3.77 10.24
C VAL A 35 -21.16 2.81 11.35
N THR A 36 -20.84 3.15 12.58
CA THR A 36 -21.29 2.43 13.78
C THR A 36 -22.80 2.47 13.97
N SER A 37 -23.31 1.49 14.71
CA SER A 37 -24.75 1.40 15.03
C SER A 37 -25.21 2.52 15.98
N ASP A 38 -24.36 2.94 16.90
CA ASP A 38 -24.65 3.83 18.03
C ASP A 38 -24.27 5.29 17.77
N THR A 39 -23.01 5.58 17.41
CA THR A 39 -22.52 6.96 17.27
C THR A 39 -22.61 7.52 15.84
N LYS A 40 -22.85 6.64 14.85
CA LYS A 40 -22.82 6.96 13.42
C LYS A 40 -21.46 7.51 12.95
N GLU A 41 -20.39 7.20 13.67
CA GLU A 41 -19.02 7.48 13.26
C GLU A 41 -18.54 6.43 12.27
N TYR A 42 -17.75 6.84 11.28
CA TYR A 42 -17.15 5.90 10.32
C TYR A 42 -16.17 4.95 11.02
N TYR A 43 -16.18 3.68 10.62
CA TYR A 43 -15.23 2.70 11.17
C TYR A 43 -13.79 3.11 10.93
N THR A 44 -13.45 3.62 9.75
CA THR A 44 -12.09 4.04 9.43
C THR A 44 -11.61 5.22 10.28
N GLU A 45 -12.51 6.13 10.68
CA GLU A 45 -12.18 7.24 11.58
C GLU A 45 -11.92 6.77 13.01
N ILE A 46 -12.75 5.86 13.54
CA ILE A 46 -12.54 5.28 14.88
C ILE A 46 -11.21 4.54 14.95
N ILE A 47 -10.89 3.77 13.91
CA ILE A 47 -9.64 3.00 13.86
C ILE A 47 -8.45 3.95 13.70
N ALA A 48 -8.54 4.97 12.86
CA ALA A 48 -7.48 5.95 12.68
C ALA A 48 -7.21 6.75 13.97
N GLU A 49 -8.25 7.23 14.66
CA GLU A 49 -8.15 7.91 15.96
C GLU A 49 -7.44 7.01 16.99
N TRP A 50 -7.87 5.75 17.08
CA TRP A 50 -7.26 4.81 18.02
C TRP A 50 -5.79 4.50 17.70
N LEU A 51 -5.43 4.42 16.41
CA LEU A 51 -4.04 4.20 15.98
C LEU A 51 -3.16 5.43 16.24
N LEU A 52 -3.70 6.65 16.11
CA LEU A 52 -2.99 7.88 16.50
C LEU A 52 -2.65 7.85 17.99
N ASP A 53 -3.61 7.47 18.85
CA ASP A 53 -3.38 7.31 20.30
C ASP A 53 -2.43 6.16 20.66
N ASN A 54 -2.25 5.20 19.75
CA ASN A 54 -1.43 4.00 19.96
C ASN A 54 -0.30 3.88 18.93
N PHE A 55 0.23 5.02 18.46
CA PHE A 55 1.20 5.06 17.36
C PHE A 55 2.48 4.25 17.64
N TYR A 56 2.88 4.16 18.92
CA TYR A 56 4.01 3.34 19.39
C TYR A 56 3.92 1.86 18.96
N LEU A 57 2.73 1.35 18.65
CA LEU A 57 2.57 -0.04 18.18
C LEU A 57 3.36 -0.28 16.89
N PHE A 58 3.45 0.70 15.98
CA PHE A 58 4.18 0.54 14.73
C PHE A 58 5.68 0.30 14.93
N ASP A 59 6.27 0.71 16.05
CA ASP A 59 7.69 0.46 16.36
C ASP A 59 7.98 -0.99 16.74
N THR A 60 6.92 -1.77 16.97
CA THR A 60 7.03 -3.21 17.21
C THR A 60 7.15 -4.02 15.92
N ILE A 61 6.82 -3.43 14.76
CA ILE A 61 7.00 -4.08 13.45
C ILE A 61 8.51 -4.26 13.21
N LYS A 62 8.92 -5.50 12.97
CA LYS A 62 10.33 -5.85 12.74
C LYS A 62 10.63 -5.98 11.26
N MET A 63 11.77 -5.40 10.88
CA MET A 63 12.36 -5.54 9.56
C MET A 63 12.70 -7.00 9.27
N ILE A 64 12.54 -7.41 8.02
CA ILE A 64 12.96 -8.70 7.48
C ILE A 64 13.99 -8.43 6.39
N SER A 65 15.26 -8.72 6.68
CA SER A 65 16.29 -8.76 5.65
C SER A 65 16.23 -10.09 4.93
N ARG A 66 16.13 -10.04 3.60
CA ARG A 66 16.25 -11.23 2.76
C ARG A 66 17.71 -11.66 2.64
N GLU A 67 17.96 -12.94 2.42
CA GLU A 67 19.26 -13.42 1.91
C GLU A 67 19.30 -13.29 0.38
N SER A 68 18.23 -13.71 -0.29
CA SER A 68 18.04 -13.54 -1.74
C SER A 68 17.85 -12.08 -2.14
N SER A 69 18.09 -11.79 -3.42
CA SER A 69 17.77 -10.48 -4.01
C SER A 69 16.28 -10.13 -3.83
N TYR A 70 15.99 -8.84 -3.63
CA TYR A 70 14.66 -8.25 -3.80
C TYR A 70 14.29 -8.18 -5.29
N LYS A 71 15.24 -7.76 -6.13
CA LYS A 71 15.05 -7.73 -7.59
C LYS A 71 14.93 -9.15 -8.13
N VAL A 72 13.87 -9.41 -8.91
CA VAL A 72 13.58 -10.72 -9.48
C VAL A 72 13.79 -10.69 -11.00
N ASP A 73 14.70 -11.52 -11.50
CA ASP A 73 15.09 -11.52 -12.92
C ASP A 73 13.97 -11.89 -13.89
N SER A 74 12.95 -12.63 -13.41
CA SER A 74 11.79 -13.00 -14.24
C SER A 74 10.76 -11.88 -14.40
N HIS A 75 10.93 -10.73 -13.73
CA HIS A 75 10.03 -9.58 -13.87
C HIS A 75 10.35 -8.81 -15.15
N ASN A 76 9.79 -9.27 -16.26
CA ASN A 76 10.04 -8.72 -17.60
C ASN A 76 8.81 -8.02 -18.21
N GLY A 77 7.70 -7.92 -17.48
CA GLY A 77 6.46 -7.30 -17.94
C GLY A 77 5.64 -8.14 -18.93
N ILE A 78 6.05 -9.37 -19.22
CA ILE A 78 5.31 -10.25 -20.15
C ILE A 78 4.18 -10.96 -19.40
N ILE A 79 2.94 -10.63 -19.76
CA ILE A 79 1.74 -11.35 -19.29
C ILE A 79 1.74 -12.75 -19.92
N LYS A 80 1.95 -13.78 -19.09
CA LYS A 80 2.00 -15.18 -19.56
C LYS A 80 0.63 -15.86 -19.60
N ASP A 81 -0.33 -15.35 -18.83
CA ASP A 81 -1.69 -15.88 -18.77
C ASP A 81 -2.70 -14.73 -18.69
N GLU A 82 -3.28 -14.40 -19.84
CA GLU A 82 -4.34 -13.39 -19.95
C GLU A 82 -5.63 -13.81 -19.24
N ASN A 83 -5.81 -15.08 -18.86
CA ASN A 83 -6.99 -15.58 -18.15
C ASN A 83 -6.83 -15.58 -16.62
N SER A 84 -5.71 -15.09 -16.07
CA SER A 84 -5.55 -15.03 -14.61
C SER A 84 -6.59 -14.10 -13.97
N ASN A 85 -7.15 -14.50 -12.82
CA ASN A 85 -8.10 -13.67 -12.07
C ASN A 85 -7.42 -12.57 -11.22
N HIS A 86 -6.10 -12.37 -11.39
CA HIS A 86 -5.30 -11.41 -10.63
C HIS A 86 -5.23 -10.07 -11.39
N GLU A 87 -6.36 -9.38 -11.49
CA GLU A 87 -6.47 -8.11 -12.23
C GLU A 87 -5.47 -7.04 -11.76
N GLU A 88 -5.23 -6.93 -10.46
CA GLU A 88 -4.27 -5.98 -9.90
C GLU A 88 -2.82 -6.29 -10.31
N GLU A 89 -2.45 -7.59 -10.33
CA GLU A 89 -1.14 -8.02 -10.81
C GLU A 89 -0.97 -7.74 -12.30
N LYS A 90 -2.02 -7.93 -13.11
CA LYS A 90 -2.03 -7.56 -14.53
C LYS A 90 -1.79 -6.06 -14.73
N ILE A 91 -2.49 -5.20 -13.98
CA ILE A 91 -2.30 -3.75 -14.03
C ILE A 91 -0.86 -3.38 -13.64
N ALA A 92 -0.30 -4.01 -12.59
CA ALA A 92 1.09 -3.79 -12.20
C ALA A 92 2.08 -4.17 -13.32
N MET A 93 1.86 -5.30 -13.99
CA MET A 93 2.67 -5.74 -15.13
C MET A 93 2.56 -4.80 -16.33
N GLU A 94 1.36 -4.32 -16.65
CA GLU A 94 1.12 -3.36 -17.73
C GLU A 94 1.82 -2.02 -17.46
N LEU A 95 1.71 -1.51 -16.23
CA LEU A 95 2.40 -0.30 -15.80
C LEU A 95 3.93 -0.46 -15.85
N PHE A 96 4.44 -1.61 -15.42
CA PHE A 96 5.87 -1.93 -15.54
C PHE A 96 6.32 -1.97 -17.00
N ASP A 97 5.60 -2.67 -17.89
CA ASP A 97 5.92 -2.72 -19.33
C ASP A 97 5.89 -1.32 -19.95
N TYR A 98 4.86 -0.53 -19.63
CA TYR A 98 4.73 0.84 -20.09
C TYR A 98 5.90 1.72 -19.64
N SER A 99 6.38 1.55 -18.40
CA SER A 99 7.47 2.35 -17.87
C SER A 99 8.86 1.87 -18.33
N GLN A 100 9.16 0.58 -18.22
CA GLN A 100 10.47 0.01 -18.51
C GLN A 100 10.66 -0.26 -20.00
N ASN A 101 9.77 -1.06 -20.60
CA ASN A 101 9.96 -1.56 -21.96
C ASN A 101 9.59 -0.50 -23.01
N LYS A 102 8.53 0.27 -22.77
CA LYS A 102 8.11 1.39 -23.65
C LYS A 102 8.80 2.71 -23.29
N GLY A 103 9.58 2.74 -22.21
CA GLY A 103 10.44 3.86 -21.83
C GLY A 103 9.74 5.06 -21.19
N VAL A 104 8.47 4.93 -20.78
CA VAL A 104 7.73 6.03 -20.16
C VAL A 104 8.22 6.28 -18.74
N THR A 105 8.48 7.56 -18.44
CA THR A 105 8.80 8.02 -17.08
C THR A 105 7.65 8.89 -16.60
N PHE A 106 7.02 8.51 -15.49
CA PHE A 106 5.95 9.29 -14.91
C PHE A 106 6.53 10.46 -14.13
N ASP A 107 5.95 11.66 -14.26
CA ASP A 107 6.49 12.85 -13.61
C ASP A 107 6.52 12.75 -12.07
N ILE A 108 5.50 12.12 -11.47
CA ILE A 108 5.35 12.02 -10.01
C ILE A 108 6.14 10.84 -9.43
N ILE A 109 5.98 9.65 -10.00
CA ILE A 109 6.55 8.41 -9.43
C ILE A 109 7.91 8.02 -10.06
N GLY A 110 8.28 8.61 -11.19
CA GLY A 110 9.48 8.24 -11.93
C GLY A 110 9.29 6.98 -12.77
N LYS A 111 10.33 6.14 -12.83
CA LYS A 111 10.29 4.86 -13.54
C LYS A 111 9.89 3.73 -12.61
N ILE A 112 8.95 2.89 -13.02
CA ILE A 112 8.60 1.66 -12.30
C ILE A 112 9.73 0.66 -12.53
N ILE A 113 10.44 0.22 -11.50
CA ILE A 113 11.65 -0.62 -11.62
C ILE A 113 11.41 -2.08 -11.25
N ASP A 114 10.28 -2.39 -10.61
CA ASP A 114 9.88 -3.75 -10.25
C ASP A 114 8.39 -3.80 -9.95
N TYR A 115 7.83 -5.01 -9.98
CA TYR A 115 6.47 -5.32 -9.52
C TYR A 115 6.48 -6.59 -8.69
N GLN A 116 5.50 -6.81 -7.81
CA GLN A 116 5.40 -8.01 -6.97
C GLN A 116 6.72 -8.35 -6.23
N THR A 117 7.44 -7.32 -5.77
CA THR A 117 8.75 -7.46 -5.12
C THR A 117 8.58 -8.20 -3.79
N PRO A 118 9.25 -9.35 -3.59
CA PRO A 118 8.99 -10.22 -2.45
C PRO A 118 9.61 -9.68 -1.16
N LEU A 119 8.85 -9.67 -0.06
CA LEU A 119 9.36 -9.25 1.26
C LEU A 119 9.88 -10.41 2.12
N LYS A 120 9.32 -11.61 1.95
CA LYS A 120 9.67 -12.79 2.75
C LYS A 120 11.14 -13.21 2.61
N ASN A 121 11.85 -13.46 3.69
CA ASN A 121 13.16 -14.11 3.63
C ASN A 121 12.98 -15.63 3.43
N VAL A 122 12.10 -16.24 4.22
CA VAL A 122 11.80 -17.68 4.18
C VAL A 122 10.31 -17.93 3.91
N GLN A 123 9.96 -19.16 3.50
CA GLN A 123 8.58 -19.51 3.17
C GLN A 123 7.60 -19.31 4.34
N LYS A 124 8.07 -19.42 5.58
CA LYS A 124 7.25 -19.27 6.79
C LYS A 124 6.97 -17.81 7.17
N ASP A 125 7.61 -16.84 6.51
CA ASP A 125 7.34 -15.43 6.80
C ASP A 125 5.95 -15.06 6.29
N ASP A 126 5.06 -14.73 7.21
CA ASP A 126 3.72 -14.23 6.92
C ASP A 126 3.78 -12.73 6.59
N VAL A 127 4.22 -12.43 5.37
CA VAL A 127 4.30 -11.08 4.77
C VAL A 127 3.95 -11.14 3.29
N GLY A 128 3.37 -10.06 2.77
CA GLY A 128 3.00 -9.94 1.37
C GLY A 128 4.17 -9.65 0.44
N LYS A 129 3.86 -9.06 -0.70
CA LYS A 129 4.79 -8.54 -1.69
C LYS A 129 4.45 -7.08 -1.93
N ILE A 130 5.45 -6.29 -2.29
CA ILE A 130 5.22 -4.91 -2.74
C ILE A 130 4.67 -4.98 -4.16
N ASP A 131 3.53 -4.34 -4.44
CA ASP A 131 2.93 -4.41 -5.76
C ASP A 131 3.79 -3.77 -6.83
N LEU A 132 4.30 -2.56 -6.56
CA LEU A 132 5.12 -1.79 -7.49
C LEU A 132 6.21 -1.01 -6.75
N LEU A 133 7.41 -0.98 -7.35
CA LEU A 133 8.50 -0.09 -6.97
C LEU A 133 8.72 0.94 -8.07
N ALA A 134 8.71 2.22 -7.73
CA ALA A 134 8.97 3.31 -8.68
C ALA A 134 10.05 4.26 -8.18
N TYR A 135 11.08 4.50 -8.99
CA TYR A 135 12.19 5.38 -8.65
C TYR A 135 12.15 6.68 -9.45
N ASN A 136 12.09 7.80 -8.72
CA ASN A 136 12.23 9.14 -9.27
C ASN A 136 13.66 9.63 -9.06
N GLU A 137 14.45 9.63 -10.13
CA GLU A 137 15.86 10.09 -10.12
C GLU A 137 16.02 11.55 -9.71
N LYS A 138 15.08 12.43 -10.11
CA LYS A 138 15.14 13.87 -9.80
C LYS A 138 14.95 14.12 -8.31
N GLU A 139 14.00 13.41 -7.70
CA GLU A 139 13.70 13.51 -6.27
C GLU A 139 14.55 12.57 -5.40
N LYS A 140 15.40 11.72 -6.00
CA LYS A 140 16.10 10.60 -5.34
C LYS A 140 15.18 9.81 -4.41
N THR A 141 13.98 9.51 -4.88
CA THR A 141 12.93 8.87 -4.07
C THR A 141 12.52 7.55 -4.71
N LEU A 142 12.63 6.46 -3.94
CA LEU A 142 12.02 5.17 -4.24
C LEU A 142 10.66 5.11 -3.55
N LYS A 143 9.60 4.90 -4.33
CA LYS A 143 8.22 4.79 -3.85
C LYS A 143 7.78 3.33 -3.86
N ILE A 144 7.36 2.83 -2.71
CA ILE A 144 6.62 1.57 -2.53
C ILE A 144 5.16 1.89 -2.77
N LEU A 145 4.61 1.42 -3.89
CA LEU A 145 3.25 1.69 -4.31
C LEU A 145 2.37 0.47 -3.98
N GLU A 146 1.34 0.71 -3.17
CA GLU A 146 0.28 -0.27 -2.86
C GLU A 146 -0.84 -0.06 -3.88
N LEU A 147 -0.87 -0.90 -4.92
CA LEU A 147 -1.78 -0.71 -6.05
C LEU A 147 -3.18 -1.20 -5.66
N LYS A 148 -4.23 -0.48 -6.08
CA LYS A 148 -5.58 -1.05 -6.07
C LYS A 148 -6.22 -1.01 -7.43
N LYS A 149 -6.88 -2.08 -7.83
CA LYS A 149 -7.72 -2.11 -9.04
C LYS A 149 -8.92 -1.15 -8.94
N PRO A 150 -9.49 -0.68 -10.07
CA PRO A 150 -10.51 0.38 -10.09
C PRO A 150 -11.79 0.07 -9.27
N ASP A 151 -12.21 -1.19 -9.26
CA ASP A 151 -13.42 -1.66 -8.57
C ASP A 151 -13.14 -2.23 -7.17
N SER A 152 -11.90 -2.10 -6.67
CA SER A 152 -11.48 -2.58 -5.35
C SER A 152 -12.42 -2.07 -4.25
N LYS A 153 -12.82 -2.99 -3.36
CA LYS A 153 -13.67 -2.71 -2.19
C LYS A 153 -12.87 -2.51 -0.91
N GLU A 154 -11.57 -2.27 -1.03
CA GLU A 154 -10.72 -1.99 0.11
C GLU A 154 -10.83 -0.53 0.56
N THR A 155 -10.76 -0.28 1.86
CA THR A 155 -10.71 1.09 2.40
C THR A 155 -9.35 1.73 2.14
N MET A 156 -9.32 3.06 2.04
CA MET A 156 -8.08 3.82 2.02
C MET A 156 -7.25 3.54 3.29
N LEU A 157 -7.90 3.42 4.46
CA LEU A 157 -7.23 3.06 5.70
C LEU A 157 -6.45 1.74 5.57
N ARG A 158 -7.06 0.70 5.00
CA ARG A 158 -6.38 -0.59 4.81
C ARG A 158 -5.15 -0.44 3.92
N CYS A 159 -5.29 0.27 2.80
CA CYS A 159 -4.19 0.53 1.87
C CYS A 159 -3.03 1.27 2.55
N VAL A 160 -3.34 2.30 3.35
CA VAL A 160 -2.34 3.07 4.11
C VAL A 160 -1.58 2.18 5.10
N LEU A 161 -2.29 1.32 5.84
CA LEU A 161 -1.68 0.45 6.84
C LEU A 161 -0.84 -0.66 6.21
N GLU A 162 -1.27 -1.22 5.08
CA GLU A 162 -0.51 -2.22 4.31
C GLU A 162 0.79 -1.61 3.77
N ALA A 163 0.69 -0.49 3.07
CA ALA A 163 1.80 0.27 2.52
C ALA A 163 2.84 0.63 3.60
N TYR A 164 2.37 1.18 4.74
CA TYR A 164 3.25 1.52 5.86
C TYR A 164 3.90 0.29 6.51
N THR A 165 3.17 -0.81 6.59
CA THR A 165 3.71 -2.06 7.12
C THR A 165 4.85 -2.57 6.25
N TYR A 166 4.72 -2.51 4.92
CA TYR A 166 5.80 -2.88 4.00
C TYR A 166 7.01 -1.95 4.11
N LEU A 167 6.80 -0.64 4.29
CA LEU A 167 7.88 0.30 4.57
C LEU A 167 8.67 -0.05 5.85
N LYS A 168 7.98 -0.52 6.91
CA LYS A 168 8.64 -0.92 8.17
C LYS A 168 9.32 -2.28 8.10
N ILE A 169 8.83 -3.19 7.24
CA ILE A 169 9.37 -4.55 7.08
C ILE A 169 10.60 -4.57 6.19
N VAL A 170 10.64 -3.78 5.12
CA VAL A 170 11.70 -3.89 4.12
C VAL A 170 13.06 -3.46 4.66
N ASP A 171 14.11 -4.22 4.34
CA ASP A 171 15.48 -3.78 4.57
C ASP A 171 15.86 -2.75 3.50
N LYS A 172 15.84 -1.47 3.90
CA LYS A 172 16.13 -0.35 3.01
C LYS A 172 17.51 -0.46 2.36
N ASP A 173 18.56 -0.74 3.14
CA ASP A 173 19.93 -0.73 2.64
C ASP A 173 20.15 -1.87 1.63
N LYS A 174 19.60 -3.05 1.94
CA LYS A 174 19.64 -4.18 1.02
C LYS A 174 18.79 -3.91 -0.23
N LEU A 175 17.58 -3.36 -0.07
CA LEU A 175 16.71 -3.01 -1.20
C LEU A 175 17.42 -2.07 -2.17
N LEU A 176 17.97 -0.96 -1.67
CA LEU A 176 18.69 0.00 -2.50
C LEU A 176 19.90 -0.64 -3.19
N LYS A 177 20.66 -1.49 -2.47
CA LYS A 177 21.79 -2.23 -3.03
C LYS A 177 21.37 -3.17 -4.16
N ASP A 178 20.32 -3.97 -3.96
CA ASP A 178 19.84 -4.95 -4.94
C ASP A 178 19.35 -4.29 -6.23
N PHE A 179 18.82 -3.06 -6.14
CA PHE A 179 18.40 -2.25 -7.29
C PHE A 179 19.49 -1.30 -7.83
N GLY A 180 20.68 -1.27 -7.22
CA GLY A 180 21.77 -0.38 -7.63
C GLY A 180 21.48 1.11 -7.41
N LEU A 181 20.63 1.44 -6.45
CA LEU A 181 20.21 2.81 -6.14
C LEU A 181 21.17 3.49 -5.14
N PRO A 182 21.29 4.83 -5.18
CA PRO A 182 22.10 5.58 -4.21
C PRO A 182 21.65 5.35 -2.77
N LYS A 183 22.60 5.27 -1.82
CA LYS A 183 22.31 5.07 -0.39
C LYS A 183 21.51 6.20 0.25
N ASP A 184 21.65 7.41 -0.29
CA ASP A 184 20.90 8.61 0.13
C ASP A 184 19.47 8.65 -0.43
N THR A 185 19.03 7.63 -1.18
CA THR A 185 17.65 7.51 -1.67
C THR A 185 16.66 7.54 -0.50
N ILE A 186 15.64 8.38 -0.64
CA ILE A 186 14.51 8.47 0.29
C ILE A 186 13.53 7.36 -0.07
N LEU A 187 13.08 6.59 0.92
CA LEU A 187 12.06 5.58 0.73
C LEU A 187 10.72 6.16 1.20
N LYS A 188 9.73 6.16 0.32
CA LYS A 188 8.34 6.57 0.64
C LYS A 188 7.39 5.43 0.30
N THR A 189 6.20 5.46 0.89
CA THR A 189 5.14 4.55 0.53
C THR A 189 3.85 5.30 0.25
N CYS A 190 3.08 4.81 -0.72
CA CYS A 190 1.88 5.47 -1.21
C CYS A 190 0.81 4.43 -1.54
N PRO A 191 -0.43 4.57 -1.03
CA PRO A 191 -1.59 4.03 -1.72
C PRO A 191 -1.60 4.53 -3.16
N PHE A 192 -1.69 3.63 -4.11
CA PHE A 192 -1.70 3.91 -5.54
C PHE A 192 -3.01 3.40 -6.13
N VAL A 193 -3.99 4.30 -6.21
CA VAL A 193 -5.40 3.92 -6.42
C VAL A 193 -5.99 4.68 -7.61
N PHE A 194 -7.04 4.15 -8.21
CA PHE A 194 -7.67 4.83 -9.36
C PHE A 194 -8.49 6.04 -8.93
N VAL A 195 -8.47 7.08 -9.77
CA VAL A 195 -9.45 8.17 -9.72
C VAL A 195 -10.85 7.56 -9.82
N ASP A 196 -11.80 8.10 -9.06
CA ASP A 196 -13.18 7.60 -8.93
C ASP A 196 -13.34 6.21 -8.28
N GLY A 197 -12.24 5.56 -7.87
CA GLY A 197 -12.26 4.35 -7.03
C GLY A 197 -12.78 4.63 -5.61
N GLU A 198 -13.09 3.56 -4.85
CA GLU A 198 -13.64 3.69 -3.49
C GLU A 198 -12.68 4.45 -2.55
N GLN A 199 -11.38 4.19 -2.66
CA GLN A 199 -10.35 4.84 -1.84
C GLN A 199 -10.22 6.33 -2.20
N TYR A 200 -10.28 6.66 -3.50
CA TYR A 200 -10.29 8.05 -3.96
C TYR A 200 -11.49 8.81 -3.41
N LYS A 201 -12.69 8.21 -3.48
CA LYS A 201 -13.92 8.79 -2.93
C LYS A 201 -13.84 8.97 -1.42
N GLU A 202 -13.36 7.97 -0.68
CA GLU A 202 -13.25 8.02 0.78
C GLU A 202 -12.40 9.22 1.23
N ILE A 203 -11.26 9.50 0.59
CA ILE A 203 -10.40 10.60 1.01
C ILE A 203 -10.91 12.00 0.58
N GLN A 204 -11.87 12.06 -0.36
CA GLN A 204 -12.59 13.31 -0.65
C GLN A 204 -13.59 13.67 0.47
N GLU A 205 -14.04 12.70 1.26
CA GLU A 205 -14.93 12.95 2.39
C GLU A 205 -14.19 13.59 3.59
N ASP A 206 -14.94 14.01 4.60
CA ASP A 206 -14.38 14.54 5.84
C ASP A 206 -13.87 13.39 6.73
N ARG A 207 -12.66 12.92 6.41
CA ARG A 207 -11.94 11.85 7.12
C ARG A 207 -10.79 12.42 7.94
N LYS A 208 -11.14 13.22 8.96
CA LYS A 208 -10.20 13.99 9.79
C LYS A 208 -9.08 13.11 10.33
N TYR A 209 -9.41 12.03 11.02
CA TYR A 209 -8.44 11.18 11.71
C TYR A 209 -7.64 10.32 10.74
N LEU A 210 -8.26 9.81 9.67
CA LEU A 210 -7.52 9.09 8.62
C LEU A 210 -6.49 10.01 7.96
N LYS A 211 -6.87 11.24 7.60
CA LYS A 211 -5.95 12.24 7.02
C LYS A 211 -4.84 12.60 7.99
N GLU A 212 -5.14 12.74 9.28
CA GLU A 212 -4.14 12.99 10.32
C GLU A 212 -3.18 11.80 10.50
N LEU A 213 -3.69 10.57 10.48
CA LEU A 213 -2.87 9.36 10.53
C LEU A 213 -1.92 9.31 9.32
N MET A 214 -2.43 9.50 8.11
CA MET A 214 -1.62 9.54 6.89
C MET A 214 -0.51 10.58 6.97
N LYS A 215 -0.80 11.78 7.49
CA LYS A 215 0.19 12.82 7.74
C LYS A 215 1.27 12.38 8.74
N ASN A 216 0.90 11.75 9.85
CA ASN A 216 1.86 11.25 10.84
C ASN A 216 2.73 10.10 10.30
N LEU A 217 2.22 9.34 9.33
CA LEU A 217 2.95 8.27 8.65
C LEU A 217 3.82 8.75 7.47
N ASP A 218 3.80 10.05 7.12
CA ASP A 218 4.37 10.62 5.89
C ASP A 218 3.88 9.90 4.60
N ILE A 219 2.58 9.64 4.55
CA ILE A 219 1.92 8.95 3.42
C ILE A 219 0.99 9.92 2.68
N GLU A 220 1.22 10.05 1.39
CA GLU A 220 0.32 10.71 0.44
C GLU A 220 -0.19 9.67 -0.56
N PRO A 221 -1.49 9.63 -0.87
CA PRO A 221 -2.01 8.79 -1.93
C PRO A 221 -1.58 9.35 -3.29
N ILE A 222 -1.38 8.47 -4.25
CA ILE A 222 -1.12 8.82 -5.64
C ILE A 222 -2.24 8.19 -6.46
N TYR A 223 -2.75 8.93 -7.45
CA TYR A 223 -3.89 8.49 -8.23
C TYR A 223 -3.51 8.10 -9.65
N LEU A 224 -4.20 7.08 -10.14
CA LEU A 224 -4.09 6.59 -11.51
C LEU A 224 -5.36 6.91 -12.29
N LYS A 225 -5.21 7.40 -13.52
CA LYS A 225 -6.31 7.64 -14.46
C LYS A 225 -6.01 6.97 -15.79
N GLY A 226 -7.05 6.43 -16.42
CA GLY A 226 -6.95 5.75 -17.72
C GLY A 226 -6.83 4.24 -17.58
N GLU A 227 -6.59 3.57 -18.71
CA GLU A 227 -6.46 2.12 -18.85
C GLU A 227 -5.39 1.81 -19.90
N GLY A 228 -4.62 0.74 -19.70
CA GLY A 228 -3.58 0.29 -20.63
C GLY A 228 -2.53 1.35 -20.97
N VAL A 229 -2.34 1.68 -22.25
CA VAL A 229 -1.28 2.60 -22.72
C VAL A 229 -1.55 4.08 -22.42
N GLU A 230 -2.68 4.42 -21.80
CA GLU A 230 -3.07 5.80 -21.49
C GLU A 230 -2.99 6.15 -20.00
N TYR A 231 -2.30 5.32 -19.20
CA TYR A 231 -2.13 5.58 -17.78
C TYR A 231 -1.48 6.93 -17.51
N LYS A 232 -2.17 7.74 -16.70
CA LYS A 232 -1.69 9.02 -16.18
C LYS A 232 -1.67 8.97 -14.66
N VAL A 233 -0.52 9.31 -14.10
CA VAL A 233 -0.34 9.44 -12.65
C VAL A 233 -0.61 10.89 -12.26
N VAL A 234 -1.46 11.10 -11.25
CA VAL A 234 -1.84 12.41 -10.72
C VAL A 234 -1.77 12.42 -9.18
N LYS A 235 -1.74 13.62 -8.59
CA LYS A 235 -1.83 13.83 -7.13
C LYS A 235 -3.20 14.35 -6.75
#